data_AF-A0A1W9SC26-F1
#
_entry.id   AF-A0A1W9SC26-F1
#
_cell.length_a   1.000
_cell.length_b   1.000
_cell.length_c   1.000
_cell.angle_alpha   90.00
_cell.angle_beta   90.00
_cell.angle_gamma   90.00
#
_symmetry.space_group_name_H-M   'P 1'
#
loop_
_entity.id
_entity.type
_entity.pdbx_description
1 polymer ?
#
loop_
_entity_poly.entity_id
_entity_poly.type
_entity_poly.pdbx_seq_one_letter_code
_entity_poly.pdbx_strand_id
1 'polypeptide(L)'
;MAKNKNENKKYQKKSDFTKLFEKSTQLKKDSEARLREDPDKYKKENFQYIFSKEYIDFDDKEYGFDKLSFQEYFCKLVTYFDHLTQSSWKQIEDRIGRGSKKKPSNHSFTYEDIKCKKTRKRFFNKCGEQCSVLFQIALTNKIRIHGFKNGSIFYPIWYDPEHKLFQTGK
;
A
#
# COMPACT_ATOMS: atom_id res chain seq x y z
N MET A 1 -43.78 -49.79 18.82
CA MET A 1 -42.72 -49.18 19.67
C MET A 1 -41.63 -48.59 18.77
N ALA A 2 -41.70 -47.31 18.39
CA ALA A 2 -40.70 -46.67 17.54
C ALA A 2 -40.64 -45.15 17.77
N LYS A 3 -39.98 -44.70 18.86
CA LYS A 3 -39.76 -43.26 19.13
C LYS A 3 -38.37 -42.91 19.70
N ASN A 4 -37.38 -43.83 19.73
CA ASN A 4 -36.14 -43.61 20.50
C ASN A 4 -34.83 -43.40 19.70
N LYS A 5 -34.87 -43.34 18.36
CA LYS A 5 -33.64 -43.17 17.54
C LYS A 5 -33.38 -41.74 17.04
N ASN A 6 -34.38 -40.86 17.04
CA ASN A 6 -34.24 -39.50 16.51
C ASN A 6 -33.72 -38.48 17.54
N GLU A 7 -33.92 -38.72 18.84
CA GLU A 7 -33.46 -37.79 19.87
C GLU A 7 -31.94 -37.84 20.04
N ASN A 8 -31.33 -39.03 20.08
CA ASN A 8 -29.87 -39.18 20.21
C ASN A 8 -29.06 -38.52 19.08
N LYS A 9 -29.55 -38.54 17.84
CA LYS A 9 -28.89 -37.85 16.70
C LYS A 9 -28.96 -36.33 16.81
N LYS A 10 -30.01 -35.78 17.44
CA LYS A 10 -30.18 -34.33 17.65
C LYS A 10 -29.22 -33.82 18.73
N TYR A 11 -28.99 -34.59 19.78
CA TYR A 11 -28.04 -34.25 20.84
C TYR A 11 -26.57 -34.31 20.37
N GLN A 12 -26.18 -35.33 19.58
CA GLN A 12 -24.83 -35.41 19.01
C GLN A 12 -24.52 -34.23 18.06
N LYS A 13 -25.43 -33.91 17.13
CA LYS A 13 -25.25 -32.75 16.23
C LYS A 13 -25.11 -31.43 16.98
N LYS A 14 -25.83 -31.25 18.10
CA LYS A 14 -25.75 -30.03 18.91
C LYS A 14 -24.40 -29.94 19.64
N SER A 15 -23.85 -31.06 20.12
CA SER A 15 -22.52 -31.10 20.75
C SER A 15 -21.36 -30.91 19.77
N ASP A 16 -21.53 -31.35 18.53
CA ASP A 16 -20.52 -31.16 17.48
C ASP A 16 -20.48 -29.69 17.03
N PHE A 17 -21.64 -29.04 16.95
CA PHE A 17 -21.75 -27.63 16.59
C PHE A 17 -21.13 -26.70 17.64
N THR A 18 -21.34 -26.97 18.95
CA THR A 18 -20.69 -26.19 20.01
C THR A 18 -19.17 -26.36 20.00
N LYS A 19 -18.65 -27.56 19.77
CA LYS A 19 -17.20 -27.79 19.63
C LYS A 19 -16.60 -27.08 18.41
N LEU A 20 -17.33 -27.06 17.28
CA LEU A 20 -16.93 -26.31 16.08
C LEU A 20 -16.92 -24.80 16.35
N PHE A 21 -17.91 -24.30 17.08
CA PHE A 21 -18.00 -22.88 17.44
C PHE A 21 -16.88 -22.46 18.40
N GLU A 22 -16.61 -23.24 19.43
CA GLU A 22 -15.50 -23.03 20.38
C GLU A 22 -14.14 -23.07 19.69
N LYS A 23 -13.93 -24.05 18.80
CA LYS A 23 -12.71 -24.13 17.98
C LYS A 23 -12.56 -22.90 17.07
N SER A 24 -13.65 -22.41 16.50
CA SER A 24 -13.63 -21.20 15.65
C SER A 24 -13.38 -19.91 16.44
N THR A 25 -13.86 -19.82 17.67
CA THR A 25 -13.62 -18.66 18.55
C THR A 25 -12.21 -18.67 19.11
N GLN A 26 -11.65 -19.85 19.40
CA GLN A 26 -10.24 -20.00 19.76
C GLN A 26 -9.32 -19.63 18.59
N LEU A 27 -9.62 -20.10 17.37
CA LEU A 27 -8.88 -19.69 16.17
C LEU A 27 -8.95 -18.18 15.91
N LYS A 28 -10.09 -17.54 16.17
CA LYS A 28 -10.23 -16.08 16.10
C LYS A 28 -9.40 -15.37 17.16
N LYS A 29 -9.43 -15.81 18.42
CA LYS A 29 -8.59 -15.25 19.50
C LYS A 29 -7.09 -15.44 19.23
N ASP A 30 -6.69 -16.59 18.70
CA ASP A 30 -5.30 -16.85 18.34
C ASP A 30 -4.88 -16.02 17.11
N SER A 31 -5.80 -15.71 16.20
CA SER A 31 -5.55 -14.79 15.07
C SER A 31 -5.46 -13.34 15.50
N GLU A 32 -6.29 -12.90 16.46
CA GLU A 32 -6.25 -11.55 17.04
C GLU A 32 -4.99 -11.35 17.90
N ALA A 33 -4.52 -12.38 18.61
CA ALA A 33 -3.27 -12.34 19.36
C ALA A 33 -2.01 -12.38 18.46
N ARG A 34 -2.10 -12.89 17.22
CA ARG A 34 -1.02 -12.86 16.22
C ARG A 34 -0.91 -11.53 15.47
N LEU A 35 -1.85 -10.61 15.64
CA LEU A 35 -1.87 -9.29 15.00
C LEU A 35 -1.18 -8.20 15.83
N ARG A 36 -0.08 -8.54 16.49
CA ARG A 36 1.03 -7.59 16.63
C ARG A 36 2.14 -8.06 15.71
N GLU A 37 1.87 -8.05 14.41
CA GLU A 37 2.96 -8.10 13.44
C GLU A 37 3.85 -6.87 13.70
N ASP A 38 5.16 -7.10 13.78
CA ASP A 38 6.15 -6.04 13.80
C ASP A 38 5.84 -5.09 12.63
N PRO A 39 5.45 -3.82 12.89
CA PRO A 39 5.07 -2.89 11.83
C PRO A 39 6.21 -2.63 10.85
N ASP A 40 7.45 -2.96 11.23
CA ASP A 40 8.64 -2.82 10.41
C ASP A 40 9.06 -4.12 9.69
N LYS A 41 8.29 -5.20 9.81
CA LYS A 41 8.56 -6.48 9.12
C LYS A 41 8.75 -6.28 7.61
N TYR A 42 7.94 -5.41 7.00
CA TYR A 42 8.02 -5.10 5.56
C TYR A 42 9.38 -4.54 5.14
N LYS A 43 10.14 -3.90 6.05
CA LYS A 43 11.43 -3.28 5.73
C LYS A 43 12.47 -4.29 5.23
N LYS A 44 12.33 -5.55 5.64
CA LYS A 44 13.21 -6.67 5.22
C LYS A 44 12.71 -7.35 3.95
N GLU A 45 11.47 -7.10 3.55
CA GLU A 45 10.89 -7.67 2.33
C GLU A 45 11.35 -6.89 1.10
N ASN A 46 11.46 -7.61 -0.02
CA ASN A 46 11.75 -6.99 -1.30
C ASN A 46 10.58 -6.10 -1.73
N PHE A 47 10.93 -4.99 -2.37
CA PHE A 47 9.95 -4.10 -2.97
C PHE A 47 9.13 -4.82 -4.03
N GLN A 48 7.82 -4.58 -4.00
CA GLN A 48 6.88 -4.98 -5.03
C GLN A 48 6.04 -3.78 -5.42
N TYR A 49 5.50 -3.79 -6.63
CA TYR A 49 4.61 -2.71 -7.07
C TYR A 49 3.46 -3.26 -7.91
N ILE A 50 2.30 -2.60 -7.83
CA ILE A 50 1.12 -2.94 -8.63
C ILE A 50 0.50 -1.64 -9.16
N PHE A 51 0.41 -1.51 -10.48
CA PHE A 51 -0.45 -0.52 -11.12
C PHE A 51 -1.90 -0.99 -11.09
N SER A 52 -2.62 -0.66 -10.01
CA SER A 52 -4.04 -0.99 -9.87
C SER A 52 -4.90 0.10 -10.50
N LYS A 53 -5.86 -0.31 -11.35
CA LYS A 53 -6.90 0.58 -11.91
C LYS A 53 -7.70 1.34 -10.85
N GLU A 54 -7.80 0.78 -9.64
CA GLU A 54 -8.54 1.36 -8.52
C GLU A 54 -7.84 2.60 -7.97
N TYR A 55 -6.51 2.65 -8.03
CA TYR A 55 -5.70 3.69 -7.40
C TYR A 55 -5.04 4.62 -8.41
N ILE A 56 -4.55 4.09 -9.53
CA ILE A 56 -3.86 4.89 -10.55
C ILE A 56 -4.74 5.99 -11.10
N ASP A 57 -4.31 7.24 -11.01
CA ASP A 57 -5.06 8.38 -11.51
C ASP A 57 -4.50 8.82 -12.87
N PHE A 58 -5.27 8.55 -13.92
CA PHE A 58 -4.88 8.93 -15.27
C PHE A 58 -5.14 10.40 -15.54
N ASP A 59 -6.25 10.98 -15.06
CA ASP A 59 -6.73 12.27 -15.60
C ASP A 59 -6.51 13.47 -14.67
N ASP A 60 -5.76 13.33 -13.56
CA ASP A 60 -5.40 14.51 -12.76
C ASP A 60 -4.63 15.50 -13.65
N LYS A 61 -5.07 16.77 -13.62
CA LYS A 61 -4.58 17.80 -14.54
C LYS A 61 -3.06 17.98 -14.47
N GLU A 62 -2.47 17.84 -13.30
CA GLU A 62 -1.04 18.10 -13.07
C GLU A 62 -0.24 16.81 -12.91
N TYR A 63 -0.83 15.79 -12.28
CA TYR A 63 -0.10 14.60 -11.84
C TYR A 63 -0.62 13.27 -12.41
N GLY A 64 -1.52 13.35 -13.40
CA GLY A 64 -2.10 12.21 -14.08
C GLY A 64 -1.07 11.38 -14.86
N PHE A 65 -1.31 10.08 -14.96
CA PHE A 65 -0.45 9.18 -15.74
C PHE A 65 -0.58 9.35 -17.26
N ASP A 66 -1.65 9.98 -17.76
CA ASP A 66 -1.78 10.39 -19.18
C ASP A 66 -0.73 11.43 -19.61
N LYS A 67 -0.01 12.05 -18.67
CA LYS A 67 1.13 12.95 -18.96
C LYS A 67 2.41 12.18 -19.35
N LEU A 68 2.46 10.87 -19.14
CA LEU A 68 3.58 10.04 -19.57
C LEU A 68 3.38 9.56 -21.00
N SER A 69 4.40 9.76 -21.85
CA SER A 69 4.44 9.02 -23.11
C SER A 69 4.60 7.52 -22.85
N PHE A 70 4.16 6.69 -23.80
CA PHE A 70 4.33 5.23 -23.72
C PHE A 70 5.80 4.83 -23.46
N GLN A 71 6.74 5.51 -24.13
CA GLN A 71 8.17 5.26 -23.96
C GLN A 71 8.65 5.62 -22.55
N GLU A 72 8.18 6.72 -21.98
CA GLU A 72 8.56 7.09 -20.60
C GLU A 72 7.96 6.13 -19.57
N TYR A 73 6.73 5.68 -19.80
CA TYR A 73 6.09 4.67 -18.97
C TYR A 73 6.88 3.34 -18.98
N PHE A 74 7.08 2.74 -20.16
CA PHE A 74 7.75 1.44 -20.24
C PHE A 74 9.26 1.53 -20.01
N CYS A 75 9.96 2.40 -20.73
CA CYS A 75 11.43 2.38 -20.71
C CYS A 75 12.03 2.99 -19.45
N LYS A 76 11.35 3.98 -18.83
CA LYS A 76 11.88 4.65 -17.63
C LYS A 76 11.22 4.15 -16.36
N LEU A 77 9.89 4.20 -16.28
CA LEU A 77 9.19 3.92 -15.03
C LEU A 77 9.18 2.42 -14.69
N VAL A 78 8.70 1.58 -15.62
CA VAL A 78 8.63 0.12 -15.39
C VAL A 78 10.04 -0.46 -15.18
N THR A 79 10.99 -0.15 -16.06
CA THR A 79 12.40 -0.57 -15.89
C THR A 79 12.98 -0.17 -14.54
N TYR A 80 12.69 1.05 -14.07
CA TYR A 80 13.19 1.52 -12.78
C TYR A 80 12.55 0.75 -11.62
N PHE A 81 11.25 0.53 -11.66
CA PHE A 81 10.56 -0.25 -10.63
C PHE A 81 10.98 -1.72 -10.62
N ASP A 82 11.20 -2.33 -11.77
CA ASP A 82 11.73 -3.69 -11.87
C ASP A 82 13.12 -3.78 -11.22
N HIS A 83 13.98 -2.78 -11.42
CA HIS A 83 15.26 -2.73 -10.71
C HIS A 83 15.08 -2.60 -9.19
N LEU A 84 14.09 -1.82 -8.72
CA LEU A 84 13.80 -1.70 -7.29
C LEU A 84 13.33 -3.02 -6.67
N THR A 85 12.71 -3.94 -7.43
CA THR A 85 12.27 -5.25 -6.89
C THR A 85 13.41 -6.12 -6.37
N GLN A 86 14.65 -5.81 -6.74
CA GLN A 86 15.86 -6.46 -6.25
C GLN A 86 16.36 -5.87 -4.92
N SER A 87 15.70 -4.84 -4.40
CA SER A 87 16.04 -4.14 -3.17
C SER A 87 14.97 -4.33 -2.10
N SER A 88 15.41 -4.43 -0.85
CA SER A 88 14.51 -4.36 0.30
C SER A 88 13.94 -2.97 0.48
N TRP A 89 12.78 -2.86 1.11
CA TRP A 89 12.20 -1.57 1.46
C TRP A 89 13.13 -0.70 2.29
N LYS A 90 13.89 -1.28 3.23
CA LYS A 90 14.89 -0.56 4.01
C LYS A 90 15.91 0.13 3.11
N GLN A 91 16.46 -0.58 2.11
CA GLN A 91 17.44 -0.01 1.19
C GLN A 91 16.84 1.11 0.33
N ILE A 92 15.56 1.00 -0.04
CA ILE A 92 14.85 2.03 -0.81
C ILE A 92 14.58 3.27 0.05
N GLU A 93 14.12 3.09 1.29
CA GLU A 93 13.88 4.18 2.24
C GLU A 93 15.20 4.88 2.62
N ASP A 94 16.28 4.13 2.81
CA ASP A 94 17.60 4.68 3.17
C ASP A 94 18.33 5.31 1.97
N ARG A 95 17.78 5.23 0.74
CA ARG A 95 18.42 5.78 -0.48
C ARG A 95 18.51 7.31 -0.40
N ILE A 96 19.72 7.80 -0.18
CA ILE A 96 20.05 9.23 -0.18
C ILE A 96 20.07 9.76 -1.62
N GLY A 97 19.47 10.94 -1.84
CA GLY A 97 19.50 11.62 -3.14
C GLY A 97 20.88 12.18 -3.47
N ARG A 98 21.12 12.54 -4.74
CA ARG A 98 22.40 13.08 -5.24
C ARG A 98 22.74 14.52 -4.78
N GLY A 99 22.12 15.03 -3.71
CA GLY A 99 22.30 16.41 -3.23
C GLY A 99 23.05 16.50 -1.90
N SER A 100 23.55 17.70 -1.56
CA SER A 100 24.35 17.97 -0.34
C SER A 100 23.61 17.79 1.00
N LYS A 101 22.30 17.48 0.98
CA LYS A 101 21.52 17.19 2.18
C LYS A 101 21.44 15.66 2.32
N LYS A 102 21.94 15.11 3.44
CA LYS A 102 21.89 13.68 3.82
C LYS A 102 20.46 13.14 4.06
N LYS A 103 19.45 13.64 3.34
CA LYS A 103 18.06 13.25 3.52
C LYS A 103 17.70 12.14 2.52
N PRO A 104 16.91 11.15 2.95
CA PRO A 104 16.26 10.19 2.06
C PRO A 104 15.55 10.87 0.89
N SER A 105 15.84 10.40 -0.32
CA SER A 105 15.14 10.85 -1.53
C SER A 105 13.72 10.27 -1.63
N ASN A 106 13.50 9.14 -0.96
CA ASN A 106 12.23 8.45 -0.84
C ASN A 106 11.75 8.60 0.60
N HIS A 107 10.51 9.02 0.81
CA HIS A 107 9.97 9.15 2.16
C HIS A 107 8.45 9.21 2.16
N SER A 108 7.89 8.94 3.32
CA SER A 108 6.47 9.13 3.59
C SER A 108 6.15 10.61 3.79
N PHE A 109 4.94 10.99 3.41
CA PHE A 109 4.33 12.28 3.70
C PHE A 109 2.83 12.06 3.92
N THR A 110 2.15 12.99 4.57
CA THR A 110 0.72 12.82 4.83
C THR A 110 -0.11 13.49 3.74
N TYR A 111 -1.36 13.06 3.62
CA TYR A 111 -2.32 13.68 2.73
C TYR A 111 -2.43 15.22 2.92
N GLU A 112 -2.29 15.70 4.16
CA GLU A 112 -2.34 17.11 4.52
C GLU A 112 -1.22 17.92 3.87
N ASP A 113 -0.07 17.30 3.57
CA ASP A 113 1.12 17.93 2.98
C ASP A 113 0.94 18.29 1.49
N ILE A 114 -0.09 17.74 0.82
CA ILE A 114 -0.40 18.05 -0.58
C ILE A 114 -0.94 19.48 -0.67
N LYS A 115 -0.23 20.33 -1.43
CA LYS A 115 -0.55 21.77 -1.54
C LYS A 115 -1.85 22.04 -2.31
N CYS A 116 -2.08 21.30 -3.39
CA CYS A 116 -3.24 21.52 -4.25
C CYS A 116 -4.52 20.93 -3.62
N LYS A 117 -5.43 21.81 -3.15
CA LYS A 117 -6.71 21.39 -2.56
C LYS A 117 -7.56 20.49 -3.49
N LYS A 118 -7.51 20.73 -4.81
CA LYS A 118 -8.28 19.94 -5.79
C LYS A 118 -7.72 18.53 -5.92
N THR A 119 -6.41 18.40 -6.10
CA THR A 119 -5.69 17.13 -6.16
C THR A 119 -5.88 16.34 -4.86
N ARG A 120 -5.78 17.01 -3.70
CA ARG A 120 -6.18 16.44 -2.40
C ARG A 120 -7.58 15.84 -2.44
N LYS A 121 -8.60 16.66 -2.73
CA LYS A 121 -9.99 16.21 -2.73
C LYS A 121 -10.22 15.02 -3.66
N ARG A 122 -9.61 15.06 -4.85
CA ARG A 122 -9.67 13.97 -5.84
C ARG A 122 -9.11 12.67 -5.27
N PHE A 123 -7.97 12.73 -4.59
CA PHE A 123 -7.36 11.57 -3.94
C PHE A 123 -8.18 11.02 -2.79
N PHE A 124 -8.65 11.88 -1.88
CA PHE A 124 -9.48 11.45 -0.77
C PHE A 124 -10.75 10.73 -1.27
N ASN A 125 -11.37 11.23 -2.34
CA ASN A 125 -12.52 10.58 -2.95
C ASN A 125 -12.21 9.21 -3.55
N LYS A 126 -10.97 8.97 -3.99
CA LYS A 126 -10.55 7.73 -4.65
C LYS A 126 -10.05 6.67 -3.68
N CYS A 127 -9.26 7.08 -2.69
CA CYS A 127 -8.53 6.20 -1.80
C CYS A 127 -9.09 6.18 -0.36
N GLY A 128 -9.99 7.11 -0.02
CA GLY A 128 -10.57 7.24 1.31
C GLY A 128 -9.53 7.45 2.41
N GLU A 129 -9.88 7.06 3.63
CA GLU A 129 -9.00 7.13 4.81
C GLU A 129 -7.87 6.09 4.80
N GLN A 130 -7.99 5.05 3.97
CA GLN A 130 -7.02 3.94 3.91
C GLN A 130 -5.63 4.38 3.40
N CYS A 131 -5.55 5.55 2.76
CA CYS A 131 -4.31 6.08 2.21
C CYS A 131 -3.94 7.43 2.84
N SER A 132 -4.09 7.55 4.16
CA SER A 132 -3.71 8.76 4.92
C SER A 132 -2.22 9.08 4.84
N VAL A 133 -1.38 8.04 4.71
CA VAL A 133 0.07 8.16 4.52
C VAL A 133 0.44 7.77 3.10
N LEU A 134 1.02 8.73 2.39
CA LEU A 134 1.59 8.55 1.08
C LEU A 134 3.09 8.30 1.19
N PHE A 135 3.66 7.75 0.13
CA PHE A 135 5.08 7.53 -0.04
C PHE A 135 5.51 8.01 -1.41
N GLN A 136 6.64 8.72 -1.46
CA GLN A 136 7.25 9.13 -2.72
C GLN A 136 8.47 8.30 -3.06
N ILE A 137 8.61 7.98 -4.34
CA ILE A 137 9.81 7.39 -4.94
C ILE A 137 10.40 8.38 -5.93
N ALA A 138 11.65 8.75 -5.73
CA ALA A 138 12.43 9.54 -6.68
C ALA A 138 12.93 8.66 -7.83
N LEU A 139 12.49 8.97 -9.05
CA LEU A 139 13.01 8.37 -10.29
C LEU A 139 14.25 9.11 -10.77
N THR A 140 14.19 10.43 -10.74
CA THR A 140 15.29 11.34 -11.09
C THR A 140 15.37 12.46 -10.06
N ASN A 141 16.22 13.46 -10.24
CA ASN A 141 16.26 14.60 -9.34
C ASN A 141 14.93 15.40 -9.33
N LYS A 142 14.17 15.39 -10.44
CA LYS A 142 12.91 16.12 -10.60
C LYS A 142 11.66 15.24 -10.53
N ILE A 143 11.74 14.03 -11.06
CA ILE A 143 10.56 13.17 -11.21
C ILE A 143 10.30 12.38 -9.94
N ARG A 144 9.06 12.43 -9.44
CA ARG A 144 8.56 11.62 -8.32
C ARG A 144 7.38 10.78 -8.77
N ILE A 145 7.31 9.57 -8.26
CA ILE A 145 6.07 8.78 -8.27
C ILE A 145 5.52 8.79 -6.86
N HIS A 146 4.25 9.14 -6.74
CA HIS A 146 3.54 9.16 -5.48
C HIS A 146 2.56 8.02 -5.44
N GLY A 147 2.49 7.35 -4.30
CA GLY A 147 1.64 6.21 -4.08
C GLY A 147 1.45 5.95 -2.59
N PHE A 148 0.84 4.82 -2.23
CA PHE A 148 0.83 4.35 -0.85
C PHE A 148 1.46 2.96 -0.76
N LYS A 149 1.77 2.54 0.46
CA LYS A 149 2.33 1.22 0.77
C LYS A 149 1.27 0.38 1.47
N ASN A 150 1.18 -0.89 1.11
CA ASN A 150 0.47 -1.90 1.90
C ASN A 150 1.37 -3.14 2.02
N GLY A 151 1.99 -3.32 3.18
CA GLY A 151 3.07 -4.28 3.37
C GLY A 151 4.26 -3.98 2.45
N SER A 152 4.70 -4.99 1.69
CA SER A 152 5.77 -4.86 0.70
C SER A 152 5.36 -4.29 -0.65
N ILE A 153 4.05 -4.05 -0.87
CA ILE A 153 3.54 -3.60 -2.17
C ILE A 153 3.36 -2.08 -2.17
N PHE A 154 3.94 -1.43 -3.16
CA PHE A 154 3.71 -0.04 -3.52
C PHE A 154 2.62 0.08 -4.60
N TYR A 155 1.66 0.96 -4.38
CA TYR A 155 0.59 1.25 -5.33
C TYR A 155 0.77 2.66 -5.89
N PRO A 156 1.32 2.81 -7.11
CA PRO A 156 1.49 4.10 -7.75
C PRO A 156 0.15 4.75 -8.06
N ILE A 157 0.03 6.04 -7.78
CA ILE A 157 -1.19 6.83 -7.99
C ILE A 157 -0.94 7.97 -8.96
N TRP A 158 0.15 8.71 -8.75
CA TRP A 158 0.47 9.91 -9.52
C TRP A 158 1.91 9.95 -10.03
N TYR A 159 2.06 10.63 -11.15
CA TYR A 159 3.33 11.00 -11.75
C TYR A 159 3.56 12.51 -11.57
N ASP A 160 4.57 12.88 -10.80
CA ASP A 160 4.94 14.28 -10.56
C ASP A 160 6.26 14.61 -11.28
N PRO A 161 6.19 15.21 -12.49
CA PRO A 161 7.38 15.45 -13.30
C PRO A 161 8.31 16.52 -12.72
N GLU A 162 7.78 17.41 -11.88
CA GLU A 162 8.46 18.64 -11.45
C GLU A 162 8.66 18.74 -9.92
N HIS A 163 8.34 17.68 -9.16
CA HIS A 163 8.42 17.65 -7.70
C HIS A 163 7.67 18.83 -7.06
N LYS A 164 6.40 18.99 -7.46
CA LYS A 164 5.51 20.09 -7.05
C LYS A 164 4.34 19.65 -6.19
N LEU A 165 3.98 18.35 -6.18
CA LEU A 165 2.86 17.84 -5.39
C LEU A 165 3.02 18.21 -3.91
N PHE A 166 4.22 17.98 -3.40
CA PHE A 166 4.64 18.29 -2.05
C PHE A 166 6.12 18.69 -2.09
N GLN A 167 6.48 19.68 -1.28
CA GLN A 167 7.87 20.07 -1.08
C GLN A 167 8.11 20.14 0.42
N THR A 168 9.03 19.32 0.94
CA THR A 168 9.58 19.56 2.27
C THR A 168 10.09 20.99 2.32
N GLY A 169 9.59 21.80 3.26
CA GLY A 169 9.92 23.21 3.38
C GLY A 169 11.41 23.50 3.22
N LYS A 170 11.71 24.61 2.54
CA LYS A 170 13.08 25.16 2.50
C LYS A 170 13.53 25.53 3.90
#